data_AF-A0A961SZX5-F1
#
_entry.id   AF-A0A961SZX5-F1
#
_cell.length_a   1.000
_cell.length_b   1.000
_cell.length_c   1.000
_cell.angle_alpha   90.00
_cell.angle_beta   90.00
_cell.angle_gamma   90.00
#
_symmetry.space_group_name_H-M   'P 1'
#
loop_
_entity.id
_entity.type
_entity.pdbx_description
1 polymer ?
#
loop_
_entity_poly.entity_id
_entity_poly.type
_entity_poly.pdbx_seq_one_letter_code
_entity_poly.pdbx_strand_id
1 'polypeptide(L)'
;MRLGGRIQAAIEVLDDIEARNRPASMTLKDWGLSHRFAGGGDRSAIGNLVYDSLRRRASQAWRMDDASSHSLVFATLAGQWDMTADTIAEA
;
A
#
# COMPACT_ATOMS: atom_id res chain seq x y z
N MET A 1 11.30 -5.82 -7.21
CA MET A 1 11.03 -6.25 -5.81
C MET A 1 10.01 -7.39 -5.81
N ARG A 2 10.06 -8.31 -4.83
CA ARG A 2 8.99 -9.32 -4.64
C ARG A 2 7.72 -8.66 -4.09
N LEU A 3 6.59 -9.36 -4.14
CA LEU A 3 5.30 -8.83 -3.70
C LEU A 3 5.34 -8.39 -2.23
N GLY A 4 5.92 -9.19 -1.31
CA GLY A 4 6.03 -8.80 0.10
C GLY A 4 6.73 -7.45 0.32
N GLY A 5 7.77 -7.15 -0.47
CA GLY A 5 8.43 -5.84 -0.39
C GLY A 5 7.58 -4.67 -0.88
N ARG A 6 6.68 -4.91 -1.86
CA ARG A 6 5.73 -3.88 -2.34
C ARG A 6 4.61 -3.63 -1.33
N ILE A 7 4.14 -4.70 -0.67
CA ILE A 7 3.15 -4.63 0.41
C ILE A 7 3.72 -3.80 1.56
N GLN A 8 4.92 -4.17 2.03
CA GLN A 8 5.59 -3.45 3.12
C GLN A 8 5.81 -1.97 2.78
N ALA A 9 6.28 -1.67 1.57
CA ALA A 9 6.46 -0.30 1.12
C ALA A 9 5.15 0.51 1.08
N ALA A 10 4.04 -0.10 0.65
CA ALA A 10 2.75 0.58 0.64
C ALA A 10 2.25 0.87 2.06
N ILE A 11 2.44 -0.05 3.00
CA ILE A 11 2.14 0.14 4.42
C ILE A 11 2.94 1.32 4.98
N GLU A 12 4.26 1.34 4.78
CA GLU A 12 5.12 2.44 5.23
C GLU A 12 4.70 3.81 4.68
N VAL A 13 4.30 3.86 3.40
CA VAL A 13 3.83 5.10 2.78
C VAL A 13 2.50 5.55 3.38
N LEU A 14 1.56 4.63 3.62
CA LEU A 14 0.27 4.95 4.24
C LEU A 14 0.44 5.41 5.69
N ASP A 15 1.32 4.76 6.45
CA ASP A 15 1.66 5.16 7.81
C ASP A 15 2.26 6.58 7.84
N ASP A 16 3.16 6.91 6.91
CA ASP A 16 3.73 8.26 6.84
C ASP A 16 2.71 9.32 6.41
N ILE A 17 1.77 8.97 5.52
CA ILE A 17 0.64 9.84 5.16
C ILE A 17 -0.22 10.12 6.39
N GLU A 18 -0.54 9.10 7.18
CA GLU A 18 -1.36 9.24 8.38
C GLU A 18 -0.64 10.02 9.49
N ALA A 19 0.63 9.68 9.77
CA ALA A 19 1.41 10.30 10.82
C ALA A 19 1.72 11.78 10.55
N ARG A 20 1.95 12.15 9.28
CA ARG A 20 2.36 13.51 8.91
C ARG A 20 1.26 14.32 8.24
N ASN A 21 0.11 13.72 7.94
CA ASN A 21 -1.02 14.33 7.24
C ASN A 21 -0.59 15.04 5.93
N ARG A 22 0.20 14.35 5.10
CA ARG A 22 0.77 14.88 3.84
C ARG A 22 0.12 14.24 2.61
N PRO A 23 0.10 14.93 1.46
CA PRO A 23 -0.42 14.36 0.22
C PRO A 23 0.34 13.11 -0.22
N ALA A 24 -0.40 12.07 -0.66
CA ALA A 24 0.19 10.78 -1.06
C ALA A 24 1.26 10.90 -2.15
N SER A 25 1.08 11.81 -3.12
CA SER A 25 2.05 12.04 -4.18
C SER A 25 3.40 12.55 -3.66
N MET A 26 3.39 13.40 -2.64
CA MET A 26 4.60 13.89 -1.98
C MET A 26 5.27 12.76 -1.19
N THR A 27 4.51 12.01 -0.39
CA THR A 27 5.05 10.90 0.40
C THR A 27 5.66 9.80 -0.49
N LEU A 28 4.99 9.43 -1.59
CA LEU A 28 5.50 8.46 -2.55
C LEU A 28 6.81 8.92 -3.21
N LYS A 29 6.92 10.22 -3.51
CA LYS A 29 8.15 10.81 -4.06
C LYS A 29 9.30 10.73 -3.04
N ASP A 30 9.05 11.15 -1.81
CA ASP A 30 10.05 11.12 -0.73
C ASP A 30 10.50 9.69 -0.41
N TRP A 31 9.55 8.75 -0.34
CA TRP A 31 9.84 7.33 -0.17
C TRP A 31 10.71 6.80 -1.30
N GLY A 32 10.37 7.10 -2.56
CA GLY A 32 11.15 6.66 -3.73
C GLY A 32 12.55 7.29 -3.84
N LEU A 33 12.77 8.48 -3.30
CA LEU A 33 14.10 9.09 -3.20
C LEU A 33 14.97 8.36 -2.15
N SER A 34 14.35 7.96 -1.04
CA SER A 34 15.00 7.25 0.06
C SER A 34 15.28 5.78 -0.27
N HIS A 35 14.44 5.15 -1.10
CA HIS A 35 14.53 3.74 -1.48
C HIS A 35 15.02 3.58 -2.93
N ARG A 36 16.33 3.82 -3.14
CA ARG A 36 16.97 3.79 -4.48
C ARG A 36 16.96 2.42 -5.15
N PHE A 37 16.76 1.34 -4.39
CA PHE A 37 16.63 -0.01 -4.93
C PHE A 37 15.30 -0.23 -5.67
N ALA A 38 14.26 0.57 -5.40
CA ALA A 38 12.98 0.46 -6.07
C ALA A 38 13.07 1.04 -7.48
N GLY A 39 12.99 0.17 -8.49
CA GLY A 39 12.94 0.58 -9.89
C GLY A 39 11.61 1.23 -10.28
N GLY A 40 11.49 1.73 -11.51
CA GLY A 40 10.27 2.40 -12.00
C GLY A 40 9.02 1.54 -11.88
N GLY A 41 9.09 0.25 -12.23
CA GLY A 41 7.96 -0.67 -12.10
C GLY A 41 7.55 -0.95 -10.65
N ASP A 42 8.51 -1.01 -9.73
CA ASP A 42 8.21 -1.17 -8.30
C ASP A 42 7.52 0.08 -7.74
N ARG A 43 8.00 1.28 -8.10
CA ARG A 43 7.39 2.55 -7.69
C ARG A 43 5.97 2.70 -8.22
N SER A 44 5.73 2.31 -9.48
CA SER A 44 4.38 2.33 -10.06
C SER A 44 3.45 1.35 -9.34
N ALA A 45 3.91 0.12 -9.05
CA ALA A 45 3.11 -0.87 -8.34
C ALA A 45 2.75 -0.42 -6.91
N ILE A 46 3.72 0.13 -6.17
CA ILE A 46 3.47 0.68 -4.82
C ILE A 46 2.50 1.85 -4.89
N GLY A 47 2.71 2.78 -5.83
CA GLY A 47 1.82 3.93 -6.00
C GLY A 47 0.38 3.51 -6.27
N ASN A 48 0.17 2.55 -7.16
CA ASN A 48 -1.17 2.01 -7.43
C ASN A 48 -1.80 1.42 -6.16
N LEU A 49 -1.05 0.60 -5.41
CA LEU A 49 -1.55 -0.01 -4.18
C LEU A 49 -1.96 1.05 -3.15
N VAL A 50 -1.11 2.04 -2.91
CA VAL A 50 -1.39 3.17 -1.99
C VAL A 50 -2.65 3.93 -2.42
N TYR A 51 -2.76 4.31 -3.69
CA TYR A 51 -3.93 5.06 -4.17
C TYR A 51 -5.21 4.24 -4.12
N ASP A 52 -5.15 2.95 -4.43
CA ASP A 52 -6.32 2.06 -4.37
C ASP A 52 -6.81 1.88 -2.93
N SER A 53 -5.88 1.70 -1.98
CA SER A 53 -6.20 1.67 -0.56
C SER A 53 -6.85 2.96 -0.07
N LEU A 54 -6.31 4.13 -0.45
CA LEU A 54 -6.88 5.43 -0.06
C LEU A 54 -8.26 5.66 -0.68
N ARG A 55 -8.47 5.27 -1.95
CA ARG A 55 -9.72 5.49 -2.68
C ARG A 55 -10.91 4.79 -2.03
N ARG A 56 -10.68 3.68 -1.31
CA ARG A 56 -11.72 2.90 -0.63
C ARG A 56 -11.52 2.82 0.88
N ARG A 57 -10.75 3.73 1.48
CA ARG A 57 -10.31 3.67 2.89
C ARG A 57 -11.43 3.33 3.86
N ALA A 58 -12.53 4.09 3.84
CA ALA A 58 -13.64 3.89 4.78
C ALA A 58 -14.32 2.53 4.60
N SER A 59 -14.57 2.11 3.35
CA SER A 59 -15.17 0.81 3.07
C SER A 59 -14.27 -0.36 3.45
N GLN A 60 -12.96 -0.22 3.23
CA GLN A 60 -11.99 -1.26 3.58
C GLN A 60 -11.79 -1.34 5.09
N ALA A 61 -11.70 -0.20 5.78
CA ALA A 61 -11.65 -0.17 7.24
C ALA A 61 -12.87 -0.84 7.86
N TRP A 62 -14.07 -0.55 7.34
CA TRP A 62 -15.30 -1.18 7.82
C TRP A 62 -15.33 -2.70 7.56
N ARG A 63 -14.88 -3.16 6.38
CA ARG A 63 -14.84 -4.59 6.04
C ARG A 63 -13.86 -5.38 6.92
N MET A 64 -12.75 -4.75 7.29
CA MET A 64 -11.71 -5.38 8.11
C MET A 64 -11.93 -5.22 9.60
N ASP A 65 -12.92 -4.40 10.01
CA ASP A 65 -13.07 -3.90 11.38
C ASP A 65 -11.76 -3.28 11.94
N ASP A 66 -10.94 -2.72 11.04
CA ASP A 66 -9.62 -2.16 11.35
C ASP A 66 -9.20 -1.15 10.27
N ALA A 67 -8.84 0.06 10.71
CA ALA A 67 -8.43 1.15 9.85
C ALA A 67 -6.90 1.27 9.66
N SER A 68 -6.12 0.33 10.20
CA SER A 68 -4.66 0.30 10.06
C SER A 68 -4.22 0.22 8.60
N SER A 69 -3.06 0.81 8.27
CA SER A 69 -2.46 0.73 6.94
C SER A 69 -2.31 -0.72 6.46
N HIS A 70 -1.98 -1.63 7.37
CA HIS A 70 -1.92 -3.06 7.09
C HIS A 70 -3.28 -3.57 6.60
N SER A 71 -4.35 -3.40 7.38
CA SER A 71 -5.68 -3.87 7.01
C SER A 71 -6.20 -3.25 5.71
N LEU A 72 -5.92 -1.97 5.48
CA LEU A 72 -6.27 -1.29 4.22
C LEU A 72 -5.56 -1.90 3.00
N VAL A 73 -4.27 -2.20 3.12
CA VAL A 73 -3.49 -2.81 2.02
C VAL A 73 -4.01 -4.22 1.73
N PHE A 74 -4.17 -5.06 2.75
CA PHE A 74 -4.66 -6.43 2.56
C PHE A 74 -6.08 -6.49 2.00
N ALA A 75 -6.97 -5.62 2.46
CA ALA A 75 -8.32 -5.50 1.91
C ALA A 75 -8.34 -5.02 0.44
N THR A 76 -7.33 -4.24 0.04
CA THR A 76 -7.13 -3.81 -1.36
C THR A 76 -6.65 -4.97 -2.22
N LEU A 77 -5.65 -5.73 -1.75
CA LEU A 77 -5.13 -6.90 -2.47
C LEU A 77 -6.23 -7.94 -2.70
N ALA A 78 -6.99 -8.27 -1.66
CA ALA A 78 -8.07 -9.25 -1.74
C ALA A 78 -9.26 -8.77 -2.58
N GLY A 79 -9.62 -7.48 -2.51
CA GLY A 79 -10.87 -6.98 -3.09
C GLY A 79 -10.76 -6.19 -4.39
N GLN A 80 -9.61 -5.63 -4.74
CA GLN A 80 -9.42 -4.86 -5.98
C GLN A 80 -8.43 -5.53 -6.92
N TRP A 81 -7.46 -6.23 -6.37
CA TRP A 81 -6.43 -6.92 -7.15
C TRP A 81 -6.72 -8.42 -7.25
N ASP A 82 -7.89 -8.87 -6.75
CA ASP A 82 -8.40 -10.24 -6.79
C ASP A 82 -7.37 -11.29 -6.36
N MET A 83 -6.52 -10.93 -5.39
CA MET A 83 -5.48 -11.82 -4.87
C MET A 83 -6.06 -12.76 -3.82
N THR A 84 -5.73 -14.05 -3.91
CA THR A 84 -6.12 -15.01 -2.88
C THR A 84 -5.23 -14.91 -1.65
N ALA A 85 -5.74 -15.36 -0.50
CA ALA A 85 -4.96 -15.41 0.73
C ALA A 85 -3.67 -16.24 0.55
N ASP A 86 -3.74 -17.34 -0.19
CA ASP A 86 -2.57 -18.19 -0.48
C ASP A 86 -1.49 -17.43 -1.26
N THR A 87 -1.88 -16.69 -2.31
CA THR A 87 -0.93 -15.89 -3.09
C THR A 87 -0.28 -14.79 -2.25
N ILE A 88 -1.02 -14.22 -1.29
CA ILE A 88 -0.47 -13.22 -0.38
C ILE A 88 0.44 -13.87 0.67
N ALA A 89 0.10 -15.06 1.17
CA ALA A 89 0.90 -15.79 2.14
C ALA A 89 2.23 -16.30 1.57
N GLU A 90 2.29 -16.55 0.26
CA GLU A 90 3.50 -16.96 -0.47
C GLU A 90 4.44 -15.78 -0.84
N ALA A 91 4.03 -14.55 -0.57
CA ALA A 91 4.68 -13.30 -1.01
C ALA A 91 5.93 -12.88 -0.21
#